data_AF-A0A7X7I3E6-F1
#
_entry.id   AF-A0A7X7I3E6-F1
#
_cell.length_a   1.000
_cell.length_b   1.000
_cell.length_c   1.000
_cell.angle_alpha   90.00
_cell.angle_beta   90.00
_cell.angle_gamma   90.00
#
_symmetry.space_group_name_H-M   'P 1'
#
loop_
_entity.id
_entity.type
_entity.pdbx_description
1 polymer ?
#
loop_
_entity_poly.entity_id
_entity_poly.type
_entity_poly.pdbx_seq_one_letter_code
_entity_poly.pdbx_strand_id
1 'polypeptide(L)'
;MRILKDVDVDELHLFRGRVLEDVISSTGSLLLPKGSEIHAVLESVPGITRTLKRWGIYSVMLDVSFDLSEEDFNKIIENIQPKIRVLEAALAHKTISQVDEVYRRISENGSLGEGAAMLAKQAALLTEEVSRAPQILLCLGRVRESDEYTFVHSLNVGLLCGYLAARLKPGDREFASAMTYGGLLHDLGKARVPQHVLNKPGRLTEEEYEIMKSHSIYGDEIARSSGISDVRVLSVIRNHHERWGGHGYPDGLQK
;
A
#
# COMPACT_ATOMS: atom_id res chain seq x y z
N MET A 1 -16.71 0.00 0.43
CA MET A 1 -15.92 0.15 -0.83
C MET A 1 -16.20 -1.05 -1.71
N ARG A 2 -16.43 -0.85 -3.02
CA ARG A 2 -16.67 -1.90 -4.01
C ARG A 2 -15.41 -2.07 -4.86
N ILE A 3 -14.74 -3.20 -4.73
CA ILE A 3 -13.49 -3.50 -5.45
C ILE A 3 -13.78 -4.60 -6.45
N LEU A 4 -13.51 -4.35 -7.73
CA LEU A 4 -13.56 -5.39 -8.75
C LEU A 4 -12.29 -6.22 -8.66
N LYS A 5 -12.44 -7.53 -8.43
CA LYS A 5 -11.29 -8.43 -8.27
C LYS A 5 -11.52 -9.73 -9.04
N ASP A 6 -10.53 -10.12 -9.83
CA ASP A 6 -10.43 -11.47 -10.38
C ASP A 6 -9.88 -12.40 -9.30
N VAL A 7 -10.67 -13.41 -8.91
CA VAL A 7 -10.38 -14.27 -7.75
C VAL A 7 -10.25 -15.71 -8.22
N ASP A 8 -9.17 -16.38 -7.81
CA ASP A 8 -8.98 -17.80 -8.08
C ASP A 8 -10.10 -18.62 -7.43
N VAL A 9 -10.60 -19.63 -8.15
CA VAL A 9 -11.70 -20.49 -7.69
C VAL A 9 -11.41 -21.17 -6.35
N ASP A 10 -10.15 -21.52 -6.06
CA ASP A 10 -9.77 -22.08 -4.75
C ASP A 10 -9.83 -21.05 -3.63
N GLU A 11 -9.65 -19.77 -3.95
CA GLU A 11 -9.62 -18.68 -2.98
C GLU A 11 -10.99 -18.03 -2.77
N LEU A 12 -12.02 -18.39 -3.53
CA LEU A 12 -13.36 -17.77 -3.44
C LEU A 12 -13.93 -17.73 -2.02
N HIS A 13 -13.59 -18.71 -1.18
CA HIS A 13 -14.01 -18.79 0.21
C HIS A 13 -13.44 -17.68 1.11
N LEU A 14 -12.35 -17.03 0.68
CA LEU A 14 -11.69 -15.92 1.40
C LEU A 14 -12.33 -14.56 1.13
N PHE A 15 -13.24 -14.47 0.15
CA PHE A 15 -13.82 -13.21 -0.28
C PHE A 15 -15.32 -13.10 0.06
N ARG A 16 -15.74 -11.86 0.34
CA ARG A 16 -17.15 -11.47 0.48
C ARG A 16 -17.48 -10.52 -0.68
N GLY A 17 -18.45 -10.87 -1.51
CA GLY A 17 -18.77 -10.09 -2.71
C GLY A 17 -19.80 -10.75 -3.60
N ARG A 18 -20.19 -10.03 -4.66
CA ARG A 18 -21.14 -10.48 -5.67
C ARG A 18 -20.42 -10.87 -6.95
N VAL A 19 -20.89 -11.92 -7.62
CA VAL A 19 -20.41 -12.30 -8.94
C VAL A 19 -20.73 -11.18 -9.95
N LEU A 20 -19.73 -10.71 -10.69
CA LEU A 20 -19.85 -9.53 -11.54
C LEU A 20 -20.60 -9.80 -12.86
N GLU A 21 -20.43 -11.02 -13.40
CA GLU A 21 -20.98 -11.46 -14.69
C GLU A 21 -21.42 -12.92 -14.62
N ASP A 22 -22.35 -13.33 -15.48
CA ASP A 22 -22.79 -14.71 -15.55
C ASP A 22 -21.62 -15.63 -15.91
N VAL A 23 -21.36 -16.62 -15.08
CA VAL A 23 -20.34 -17.64 -15.33
C VAL A 23 -21.01 -18.82 -16.00
N ILE A 24 -20.68 -19.05 -17.27
CA ILE A 24 -21.34 -20.03 -18.13
C ILE A 24 -20.31 -21.07 -18.58
N SER A 25 -20.72 -22.34 -18.58
CA SER A 25 -19.93 -23.45 -19.14
C SER A 25 -19.80 -23.36 -20.66
N SER A 26 -18.85 -24.09 -21.23
CA SER A 26 -18.69 -24.22 -22.70
C SER A 26 -19.91 -24.78 -23.42
N THR A 27 -20.79 -25.51 -22.73
CA THR A 27 -22.05 -26.03 -23.26
C THR A 27 -23.24 -25.08 -23.07
N GLY A 28 -23.03 -23.88 -22.55
CA GLY A 28 -24.07 -22.86 -22.36
C GLY A 28 -24.88 -22.99 -21.07
N SER A 29 -24.52 -23.89 -20.15
CA SER A 29 -25.17 -23.99 -18.84
C SER A 29 -24.65 -22.91 -17.90
N LEU A 30 -25.57 -22.17 -17.27
CA LEU A 30 -25.26 -21.15 -16.25
C LEU A 30 -24.77 -21.84 -14.97
N LEU A 31 -23.54 -21.51 -14.54
CA LEU A 31 -22.90 -22.07 -13.35
C LEU A 31 -22.98 -21.13 -12.16
N LEU A 32 -22.72 -19.83 -12.37
CA LEU A 32 -22.90 -18.79 -11.36
C LEU A 32 -23.66 -17.61 -11.98
N PRO A 33 -24.85 -17.27 -11.47
CA PRO A 33 -25.55 -16.06 -11.91
C PRO A 33 -24.83 -14.78 -11.48
N LYS A 34 -24.88 -13.76 -12.33
CA LYS A 34 -24.50 -12.39 -12.01
C LYS A 34 -25.29 -11.89 -10.80
N GLY A 35 -24.60 -11.22 -9.89
CA GLY A 35 -25.17 -10.65 -8.67
C GLY A 35 -25.31 -11.63 -7.50
N SER A 36 -25.06 -12.93 -7.72
CA SER A 36 -25.04 -13.93 -6.66
C SER A 36 -23.96 -13.61 -5.63
N GLU A 37 -24.31 -13.71 -4.34
CA GLU A 37 -23.32 -13.58 -3.27
C GLU A 37 -22.47 -14.83 -3.17
N ILE A 38 -21.15 -14.68 -3.37
CA ILE A 38 -20.27 -15.84 -3.52
C ILE A 38 -20.29 -16.74 -2.29
N HIS A 39 -20.37 -16.15 -1.10
CA HIS A 39 -20.39 -16.92 0.14
C HIS A 39 -21.67 -17.75 0.29
N ALA A 40 -22.84 -17.15 0.01
CA ALA A 40 -24.11 -17.86 0.06
C ALA A 40 -24.15 -19.01 -0.96
N VAL A 41 -23.54 -18.83 -2.13
CA VAL A 41 -23.43 -19.90 -3.14
C VAL A 41 -22.51 -21.02 -2.67
N LEU A 42 -21.35 -20.71 -2.09
CA LEU A 42 -20.42 -21.72 -1.57
C LEU A 42 -21.05 -22.57 -0.46
N GLU A 43 -21.88 -21.96 0.40
CA GLU A 43 -22.63 -22.66 1.45
C GLU A 43 -23.79 -23.50 0.88
N SER A 44 -24.56 -22.92 -0.05
CA SER A 44 -25.77 -23.56 -0.61
C SER A 44 -25.47 -24.64 -1.65
N VAL A 45 -24.31 -24.56 -2.31
CA VAL A 45 -23.89 -25.48 -3.37
C VAL A 45 -22.48 -26.04 -3.07
N PRO A 46 -22.38 -26.98 -2.11
CA PRO A 46 -21.12 -27.64 -1.81
C PRO A 46 -20.52 -28.30 -3.06
N GLY A 47 -19.29 -27.93 -3.41
CA GLY A 47 -18.58 -28.47 -4.58
C GLY A 47 -18.69 -27.63 -5.86
N ILE A 48 -19.33 -26.45 -5.81
CA ILE A 48 -19.37 -25.52 -6.96
C ILE A 48 -17.97 -25.18 -7.50
N THR A 49 -16.96 -25.05 -6.64
CA THR A 49 -15.56 -24.82 -7.03
C THR A 49 -14.99 -25.93 -7.90
N ARG A 50 -15.31 -27.19 -7.56
CA ARG A 50 -14.94 -28.37 -8.36
C ARG A 50 -15.66 -28.37 -9.71
N THR A 51 -16.92 -27.98 -9.73
CA THR A 51 -17.71 -27.86 -10.97
C THR A 51 -17.13 -26.79 -11.89
N LEU A 52 -16.82 -25.60 -11.38
CA LEU A 52 -16.18 -24.52 -12.15
C LEU A 52 -14.88 -25.01 -12.80
N LYS A 53 -14.01 -25.63 -12.01
CA LYS A 53 -12.74 -26.19 -12.51
C LYS A 53 -12.94 -27.27 -13.56
N ARG A 54 -13.93 -28.15 -13.39
CA ARG A 54 -14.27 -29.19 -14.39
C ARG A 54 -14.64 -28.58 -15.75
N TRP A 55 -15.20 -27.37 -15.74
CA TRP A 55 -15.54 -26.61 -16.94
C TRP A 55 -14.42 -25.69 -17.44
N GLY A 56 -13.20 -25.80 -16.89
CA GLY A 56 -12.04 -24.99 -17.29
C GLY A 56 -12.07 -23.57 -16.74
N ILE A 57 -12.89 -23.29 -15.73
CA ILE A 57 -13.02 -21.98 -15.10
C ILE A 57 -12.18 -21.99 -13.83
N TYR A 58 -11.12 -21.19 -13.83
CA TYR A 58 -10.15 -21.13 -12.74
C TYR A 58 -10.19 -19.81 -11.96
N SER A 59 -10.89 -18.80 -12.47
CA SER A 59 -11.13 -17.55 -11.75
C SER A 59 -12.55 -17.03 -11.99
N VAL A 60 -13.04 -16.20 -11.07
CA VAL A 60 -14.35 -15.54 -11.13
C VAL A 60 -14.19 -14.07 -10.74
N MET A 61 -14.75 -13.19 -11.56
CA MET A 61 -14.79 -11.75 -11.27
C MET A 61 -15.83 -11.44 -10.18
N LEU A 62 -15.39 -10.81 -9.10
CA LEU A 62 -16.22 -10.40 -7.98
C LEU A 62 -16.25 -8.87 -7.82
N ASP A 63 -17.42 -8.33 -7.51
CA ASP A 63 -17.61 -7.05 -6.81
C ASP A 63 -17.49 -7.31 -5.31
N VAL A 64 -16.27 -7.12 -4.77
CA VAL A 64 -15.93 -7.36 -3.36
C VAL A 64 -16.37 -6.16 -2.54
N SER A 65 -17.28 -6.40 -1.59
CA SER A 65 -17.72 -5.40 -0.62
C SER A 65 -17.03 -5.64 0.72
N PHE A 66 -16.21 -4.68 1.15
CA PHE A 66 -15.81 -4.60 2.55
C PHE A 66 -16.98 -4.04 3.36
N ASP A 67 -17.72 -4.93 4.04
CA ASP A 67 -18.87 -4.62 4.91
C ASP A 67 -18.43 -4.55 6.39
N LEU A 68 -17.35 -3.81 6.66
CA LEU A 68 -16.99 -3.41 8.02
C LEU A 68 -17.54 -2.01 8.24
N SER A 69 -18.58 -1.88 9.05
CA SER A 69 -19.03 -0.56 9.49
C SER A 69 -17.96 0.09 10.37
N GLU A 70 -17.97 1.42 10.46
CA GLU A 70 -17.07 2.15 11.37
C GLU A 70 -17.25 1.70 12.83
N GLU A 71 -18.48 1.34 13.20
CA GLU A 71 -18.80 0.82 14.54
C GLU A 71 -18.20 -0.58 14.77
N ASP A 72 -18.29 -1.48 13.80
CA ASP A 72 -17.70 -2.82 13.89
C ASP A 72 -16.18 -2.77 13.92
N PHE A 73 -15.59 -1.87 13.13
CA PHE A 73 -14.16 -1.63 13.14
C PHE A 73 -13.69 -1.11 14.49
N ASN A 74 -14.39 -0.12 15.08
CA ASN A 74 -14.06 0.40 16.41
C ASN A 74 -14.18 -0.70 17.48
N LYS A 75 -15.22 -1.54 17.44
CA LYS A 75 -15.35 -2.69 18.35
C LYS A 75 -14.18 -3.67 18.23
N ILE A 76 -13.67 -3.93 17.02
CA ILE A 76 -12.48 -4.77 16.85
C ILE A 76 -11.26 -4.12 17.51
N ILE A 77 -11.00 -2.84 17.22
CA ILE A 77 -9.85 -2.11 17.77
C ILE A 77 -9.89 -2.03 19.30
N GLU A 78 -11.06 -1.80 19.88
CA GLU A 78 -11.26 -1.73 21.34
C GLU A 78 -10.95 -3.05 22.05
N ASN A 79 -11.15 -4.18 21.37
CA ASN A 79 -10.95 -5.52 21.92
C ASN A 79 -9.54 -6.09 21.69
N ILE A 80 -8.68 -5.43 20.92
CA ILE A 80 -7.30 -5.90 20.70
C ILE A 80 -6.44 -5.60 21.94
N GLN A 81 -5.77 -6.65 22.43
CA GLN A 81 -4.86 -6.60 23.56
C GLN A 81 -3.42 -6.94 23.12
N PRO A 82 -2.40 -6.16 23.54
CA PRO A 82 -2.50 -4.90 24.28
C PRO A 82 -3.24 -3.81 23.47
N LYS A 83 -3.82 -2.82 24.17
CA LYS A 83 -4.58 -1.73 23.51
C LYS A 83 -3.73 -1.09 22.42
N ILE A 84 -4.24 -1.13 21.18
CA ILE A 84 -3.63 -0.40 20.06
C ILE A 84 -3.69 1.08 20.38
N ARG A 85 -2.51 1.70 20.48
CA ARG A 85 -2.43 3.16 20.43
C ARG A 85 -2.80 3.57 19.01
N VAL A 86 -3.74 4.49 18.86
CA VAL A 86 -4.14 5.01 17.55
C VAL A 86 -3.35 6.29 17.31
N LEU A 87 -2.81 6.46 16.11
CA LEU A 87 -2.17 7.72 15.72
C LEU A 87 -3.22 8.83 15.72
N GLU A 88 -2.89 9.99 16.30
CA GLU A 88 -3.80 11.13 16.28
C GLU A 88 -4.19 11.50 14.83
N ALA A 89 -5.49 11.60 14.58
CA ALA A 89 -6.02 11.88 13.25
C ALA A 89 -5.47 13.18 12.64
N ALA A 90 -5.27 14.21 13.47
CA ALA A 90 -4.70 15.49 13.02
C ALA A 90 -3.26 15.33 12.52
N LEU A 91 -2.42 14.55 13.20
CA LEU A 91 -1.04 14.28 12.79
C LEU A 91 -1.00 13.41 11.53
N ALA A 92 -1.89 12.42 11.43
CA ALA A 92 -2.03 11.59 10.24
C ALA A 92 -2.43 12.43 9.02
N HIS A 93 -3.53 13.20 9.10
CA HIS A 93 -3.99 14.07 8.02
C HIS A 93 -2.94 15.09 7.61
N LYS A 94 -2.29 15.74 8.59
CA LYS A 94 -1.24 16.71 8.31
C LYS A 94 -0.06 16.06 7.57
N THR A 95 0.34 14.86 7.96
CA THR A 95 1.42 14.15 7.26
C THR A 95 0.99 13.78 5.84
N ILE A 96 -0.21 13.23 5.66
CA ILE A 96 -0.77 12.86 4.35
C ILE A 96 -0.78 14.08 3.41
N SER A 97 -1.31 15.21 3.86
CA SER A 97 -1.31 16.45 3.05
C SER A 97 0.09 16.97 2.73
N GLN A 98 1.09 16.73 3.59
CA GLN A 98 2.47 17.12 3.31
C GLN A 98 3.14 16.18 2.31
N VAL A 99 2.83 14.89 2.34
CA VAL A 99 3.29 13.95 1.32
C VAL A 99 2.67 14.32 -0.02
N ASP A 100 1.36 14.57 -0.06
CA ASP A 100 0.65 15.03 -1.27
C ASP A 100 1.29 16.29 -1.88
N GLU A 101 1.50 17.33 -1.06
CA GLU A 101 2.14 18.57 -1.51
C GLU A 101 3.54 18.33 -2.08
N VAL A 102 4.32 17.41 -1.49
CA VAL A 102 5.63 17.02 -2.02
C VAL A 102 5.50 16.38 -3.40
N TYR A 103 4.59 15.43 -3.58
CA TYR A 103 4.36 14.79 -4.89
C TYR A 103 3.91 15.79 -5.95
N ARG A 104 2.99 16.69 -5.60
CA ARG A 104 2.50 17.74 -6.49
C ARG A 104 3.62 18.66 -6.95
N ARG A 105 4.47 19.13 -6.03
CA ARG A 105 5.62 19.98 -6.35
C ARG A 105 6.66 19.31 -7.24
N ILE A 106 6.91 18.02 -7.02
CA ILE A 106 7.82 17.25 -7.89
C ILE A 106 7.23 17.16 -9.29
N SER A 107 5.92 16.92 -9.40
CA SER A 107 5.23 16.84 -10.70
C SER A 107 5.23 18.17 -11.45
N GLU A 108 5.11 19.29 -10.75
CA GLU A 108 5.09 20.64 -11.34
C GLU A 108 6.49 21.19 -11.66
N ASN A 109 7.42 21.06 -10.70
CA ASN A 109 8.69 21.80 -10.70
C ASN A 109 9.92 20.88 -10.56
N GLY A 110 9.73 19.56 -10.45
CA GLY A 110 10.82 18.60 -10.35
C GLY A 110 11.60 18.58 -9.02
N SER A 111 11.13 19.31 -8.00
CA SER A 111 11.82 19.49 -6.71
C SER A 111 10.86 19.45 -5.52
N LEU A 112 11.34 18.95 -4.36
CA LEU A 112 10.56 18.98 -3.11
C LEU A 112 10.41 20.41 -2.56
N GLY A 113 11.37 21.30 -2.85
CA GLY A 113 11.45 22.64 -2.27
C GLY A 113 11.36 22.63 -0.73
N GLU A 114 10.66 23.61 -0.17
CA GLU A 114 10.45 23.73 1.29
C GLU A 114 9.63 22.57 1.90
N GLY A 115 8.90 21.81 1.08
CA GLY A 115 8.11 20.65 1.53
C GLY A 115 8.98 19.56 2.16
N ALA A 116 10.25 19.43 1.73
CA ALA A 116 11.20 18.49 2.31
C ALA A 116 11.41 18.72 3.82
N ALA A 117 11.70 19.97 4.22
CA ALA A 117 11.95 20.32 5.61
C ALA A 117 10.70 20.16 6.48
N MET A 118 9.53 20.53 5.94
CA MET A 118 8.25 20.35 6.64
C MET A 118 7.92 18.86 6.86
N LEU A 119 8.14 18.02 5.85
CA LEU A 119 7.91 16.59 5.94
C LEU A 119 8.92 15.91 6.89
N ALA A 120 10.19 16.32 6.88
CA ALA A 120 11.18 15.85 7.86
C ALA A 120 10.76 16.18 9.30
N LYS A 121 10.17 17.37 9.53
CA LYS A 121 9.60 17.73 10.84
C LYS A 121 8.40 16.84 11.21
N GLN A 122 7.53 16.50 10.26
CA GLN A 122 6.44 15.54 10.51
C GLN A 122 6.99 14.15 10.85
N ALA A 123 8.01 13.68 10.12
CA ALA A 123 8.66 12.40 10.38
C ALA A 123 9.23 12.30 11.81
N ALA A 124 9.82 13.38 12.32
CA ALA A 124 10.31 13.44 13.70
C ALA A 124 9.17 13.30 14.73
N LEU A 125 8.03 13.97 14.51
CA LEU A 125 6.85 13.86 15.39
C LEU A 125 6.26 12.44 15.37
N LEU A 126 6.12 11.84 14.18
CA LEU A 126 5.67 10.46 14.02
C LEU A 126 6.61 9.49 14.73
N THR A 127 7.91 9.71 14.63
CA THR A 127 8.92 8.88 15.30
C THR A 127 8.78 8.92 16.82
N GLU A 128 8.44 10.08 17.39
CA GLU A 128 8.19 10.20 18.83
C GLU A 128 6.96 9.39 19.27
N GLU A 129 5.87 9.47 18.50
CA GLU A 129 4.65 8.69 18.76
C GLU A 129 4.91 7.19 18.67
N VAL A 130 5.58 6.78 17.61
CA VAL A 130 5.87 5.38 17.31
C VAL A 130 6.85 4.76 18.31
N SER A 131 7.88 5.50 18.73
CA SER A 131 8.89 5.01 19.68
C SER A 131 8.28 4.66 21.05
N ARG A 132 7.22 5.39 21.44
CA ARG A 132 6.49 5.19 22.69
C ARG A 132 5.36 4.17 22.57
N ALA A 133 4.98 3.78 21.35
CA ALA A 133 3.90 2.83 21.15
C ALA A 133 4.38 1.42 21.51
N PRO A 134 3.60 0.64 22.29
CA PRO A 134 3.94 -0.75 22.58
C PRO A 134 3.89 -1.61 21.32
N GLN A 135 3.00 -1.30 20.39
CA GLN A 135 2.76 -1.98 19.12
C GLN A 135 2.80 -1.03 17.93
N ILE A 136 2.82 -1.60 16.72
CA ILE A 136 2.82 -0.86 15.46
C ILE A 136 1.58 0.04 15.37
N LEU A 137 1.80 1.30 14.99
CA LEU A 137 0.75 2.24 14.62
C LEU A 137 0.50 2.14 13.12
N LEU A 138 -0.73 1.84 12.71
CA LEU A 138 -1.16 1.94 11.32
C LEU A 138 -2.35 2.90 11.22
N CYS A 139 -2.32 3.77 10.22
CA CYS A 139 -3.49 4.50 9.78
C CYS A 139 -4.36 3.54 8.97
N LEU A 140 -5.49 3.12 9.54
CA LEU A 140 -6.40 2.12 8.96
C LEU A 140 -7.55 2.75 8.15
N GLY A 141 -7.32 3.95 7.58
CA GLY A 141 -8.18 4.50 6.55
C GLY A 141 -9.52 5.10 7.04
N ARG A 142 -9.45 6.20 7.78
CA ARG A 142 -10.59 7.17 7.84
C ARG A 142 -10.51 8.22 6.72
N VAL A 143 -9.87 7.86 5.62
CA VAL A 143 -9.43 8.78 4.56
C VAL A 143 -10.06 8.26 3.27
N ARG A 144 -11.01 9.03 2.73
CA ARG A 144 -12.21 8.56 2.00
C ARG A 144 -12.06 8.64 0.47
N GLU A 145 -10.96 9.17 -0.07
CA GLU A 145 -10.79 9.38 -1.51
C GLU A 145 -9.61 8.57 -2.09
N SER A 146 -9.75 8.15 -3.35
CA SER A 146 -8.85 7.19 -4.02
C SER A 146 -7.40 7.67 -4.15
N ASP A 147 -7.18 8.98 -4.32
CA ASP A 147 -5.85 9.57 -4.41
C ASP A 147 -5.13 9.60 -3.05
N GLU A 148 -5.90 9.55 -1.95
CA GLU A 148 -5.36 9.51 -0.60
C GLU A 148 -4.77 8.13 -0.24
N TYR A 149 -5.08 7.07 -1.00
CA TYR A 149 -4.57 5.71 -0.73
C TYR A 149 -3.04 5.64 -0.82
N THR A 150 -2.43 6.28 -1.82
CA THR A 150 -0.96 6.30 -2.00
C THR A 150 -0.25 7.03 -0.86
N PHE A 151 -0.88 8.09 -0.33
CA PHE A 151 -0.32 8.88 0.77
C PHE A 151 -0.54 8.22 2.13
N VAL A 152 -1.67 7.53 2.33
CA VAL A 152 -1.90 6.65 3.47
C VAL A 152 -0.90 5.49 3.45
N HIS A 153 -0.60 4.90 2.29
CA HIS A 153 0.46 3.90 2.12
C HIS A 153 1.81 4.45 2.55
N SER A 154 2.19 5.63 2.04
CA SER A 154 3.45 6.29 2.40
C SER A 154 3.54 6.56 3.91
N LEU A 155 2.46 7.05 4.53
CA LEU A 155 2.36 7.23 5.98
C LEU A 155 2.58 5.90 6.73
N ASN A 156 1.88 4.84 6.34
CA ASN A 156 1.96 3.53 6.99
C ASN A 156 3.35 2.91 6.86
N VAL A 157 3.99 3.00 5.69
CA VAL A 157 5.38 2.57 5.50
C VAL A 157 6.32 3.39 6.39
N GLY A 158 6.15 4.72 6.45
CA GLY A 158 6.92 5.59 7.35
C GLY A 158 6.78 5.18 8.83
N LEU A 159 5.55 4.95 9.30
CA LEU A 159 5.28 4.49 10.67
C LEU A 159 5.95 3.14 10.97
N LEU A 160 5.85 2.18 10.05
CA LEU A 160 6.48 0.86 10.17
C LEU A 160 8.00 0.97 10.23
N CYS A 161 8.61 1.75 9.32
CA CYS A 161 10.04 1.99 9.29
C CYS A 161 10.53 2.59 10.61
N GLY A 162 9.84 3.64 11.11
CA GLY A 162 10.16 4.26 12.40
C GLY A 162 10.05 3.30 13.58
N TYR A 163 9.00 2.45 13.59
CA TYR A 163 8.77 1.48 14.66
C TYR A 163 9.88 0.44 14.71
N LEU A 164 10.19 -0.16 13.57
CA LEU A 164 11.25 -1.16 13.46
C LEU A 164 12.61 -0.54 13.81
N ALA A 165 12.90 0.67 13.33
CA ALA A 165 14.14 1.36 13.64
C ALA A 165 14.32 1.64 15.14
N ALA A 166 13.27 2.13 15.82
CA ALA A 166 13.28 2.39 17.25
C ALA A 166 13.46 1.12 18.11
N ARG A 167 13.08 -0.05 17.58
CA ARG A 167 13.28 -1.36 18.25
C ARG A 167 14.63 -1.99 17.92
N LEU A 168 15.11 -1.85 16.69
CA LEU A 168 16.42 -2.34 16.26
C LEU A 168 17.57 -1.55 16.89
N LYS A 169 17.39 -0.23 17.06
CA LYS A 169 18.37 0.66 17.70
C LYS A 169 17.70 1.54 18.78
N PRO A 170 17.38 0.97 19.96
CA PRO A 170 16.76 1.72 21.03
C PRO A 170 17.58 2.95 21.43
N GLY A 171 16.93 4.12 21.51
CA GLY A 171 17.57 5.38 21.89
C GLY A 171 18.16 6.20 20.73
N ASP A 172 18.38 5.59 19.57
CA ASP A 172 18.89 6.29 18.38
C ASP A 172 17.74 7.00 17.63
N ARG A 173 17.36 8.17 18.17
CA ARG A 173 16.24 8.96 17.64
C ARG A 173 16.49 9.48 16.23
N GLU A 174 17.73 9.81 15.90
CA GLU A 174 18.09 10.30 14.57
C GLU A 174 17.95 9.18 13.52
N PHE A 175 18.41 7.96 13.84
CA PHE A 175 18.22 6.82 12.96
C PHE A 175 16.74 6.51 12.75
N ALA A 176 15.94 6.47 13.83
CA ALA A 176 14.51 6.22 13.71
C ALA A 176 13.80 7.31 12.88
N SER A 177 14.15 8.59 13.09
CA SER A 177 13.61 9.70 12.31
C SER A 177 13.99 9.61 10.83
N ALA A 178 15.24 9.26 10.52
CA ALA A 178 15.70 9.04 9.15
C ALA A 178 14.96 7.88 8.46
N MET A 179 14.71 6.78 9.17
CA MET A 179 13.93 5.64 8.64
C MET A 179 12.47 6.01 8.42
N THR A 180 11.84 6.74 9.35
CA THR A 180 10.47 7.26 9.17
C THR A 180 10.40 8.18 7.95
N TYR A 181 11.34 9.11 7.82
CA TYR A 181 11.36 10.07 6.72
C TYR A 181 11.63 9.39 5.37
N GLY A 182 12.58 8.47 5.31
CA GLY A 182 12.83 7.64 4.14
C GLY A 182 11.61 6.81 3.74
N GLY A 183 10.89 6.24 4.71
CA GLY A 183 9.65 5.49 4.46
C GLY A 183 8.53 6.36 3.90
N LEU A 184 8.36 7.61 4.37
CA LEU A 184 7.40 8.56 3.79
C LEU A 184 7.73 8.93 2.34
N LEU A 185 9.01 8.89 1.99
CA LEU A 185 9.54 9.33 0.70
C LEU A 185 9.83 8.20 -0.28
N HIS A 186 9.75 6.92 0.13
CA HIS A 186 10.29 5.80 -0.64
C HIS A 186 9.82 5.76 -2.09
N ASP A 187 8.53 6.04 -2.31
CA ASP A 187 7.87 5.98 -3.60
C ASP A 187 7.87 7.30 -4.39
N LEU A 188 8.53 8.37 -3.90
CA LEU A 188 8.41 9.73 -4.47
C LEU A 188 8.75 9.80 -5.96
N GLY A 189 9.63 8.93 -6.44
CA GLY A 189 10.00 8.88 -7.86
C GLY A 189 8.87 8.42 -8.78
N LYS A 190 7.76 7.90 -8.25
CA LYS A 190 6.53 7.62 -9.03
C LYS A 190 5.97 8.88 -9.66
N ALA A 191 6.25 10.07 -9.12
CA ALA A 191 5.91 11.35 -9.73
C ALA A 191 6.54 11.55 -11.14
N ARG A 192 7.62 10.82 -11.48
CA ARG A 192 8.25 10.83 -12.80
C ARG A 192 7.88 9.62 -13.68
N VAL A 193 7.09 8.68 -13.18
CA VAL A 193 6.62 7.54 -13.97
C VAL A 193 5.47 8.01 -14.88
N PRO A 194 5.46 7.63 -16.18
CA PRO A 194 4.36 8.00 -17.07
C PRO A 194 2.99 7.56 -16.54
N GLN A 195 2.00 8.44 -16.59
CA GLN A 195 0.67 8.21 -16.00
C GLN A 195 -0.03 6.94 -16.56
N HIS A 196 0.18 6.61 -17.83
CA HIS A 196 -0.38 5.41 -18.45
C HIS A 196 0.25 4.10 -17.93
N VAL A 197 1.48 4.15 -17.42
CA VAL A 197 2.15 3.03 -16.74
C VAL A 197 1.75 3.02 -15.27
N LEU A 198 1.77 4.17 -14.61
CA LEU A 198 1.46 4.31 -13.18
C LEU A 198 0.03 3.86 -12.85
N ASN A 199 -0.95 4.25 -13.68
CA ASN A 199 -2.37 3.99 -13.44
C ASN A 199 -2.93 2.91 -14.37
N LYS A 200 -2.09 2.05 -14.95
CA LYS A 200 -2.55 1.02 -15.88
C LYS A 200 -3.58 0.10 -15.17
N PRO A 201 -4.81 -0.04 -15.72
CA PRO A 201 -5.75 -1.02 -15.19
C PRO A 201 -5.29 -2.43 -15.59
N GLY A 202 -4.74 -3.19 -14.64
CA GLY A 202 -4.30 -4.57 -14.85
C GLY A 202 -2.79 -4.77 -14.66
N ARG A 203 -2.27 -5.92 -15.11
CA ARG A 203 -0.84 -6.24 -15.00
C ARG A 203 -0.02 -5.38 -15.97
N LEU A 204 1.13 -4.91 -15.51
CA LEU A 204 2.14 -4.29 -16.37
C LEU A 204 2.72 -5.36 -17.31
N THR A 205 2.99 -4.96 -18.54
CA THR A 205 3.90 -5.69 -19.45
C THR A 205 5.33 -5.65 -18.91
N GLU A 206 6.23 -6.46 -19.46
CA GLU A 206 7.63 -6.45 -19.01
C GLU A 206 8.27 -5.09 -19.25
N GLU A 207 8.00 -4.47 -20.40
CA GLU A 207 8.51 -3.14 -20.75
C GLU A 207 7.97 -2.05 -19.81
N GLU A 208 6.68 -2.11 -19.48
CA GLU A 208 6.07 -1.19 -18.51
C GLU A 208 6.60 -1.43 -17.10
N TYR A 209 6.91 -2.67 -16.75
CA TYR A 209 7.50 -3.01 -15.46
C TYR A 209 8.92 -2.44 -15.33
N GLU A 210 9.75 -2.50 -16.38
CA GLU A 210 11.07 -1.85 -16.42
C GLU A 210 10.96 -0.32 -16.26
N ILE A 211 9.98 0.31 -16.90
CA ILE A 211 9.69 1.74 -16.70
C ILE A 211 9.31 1.99 -15.24
N MET A 212 8.43 1.17 -14.65
CA MET A 212 8.02 1.30 -13.27
C MET A 212 9.22 1.19 -12.31
N LYS A 213 10.15 0.23 -12.50
CA LYS A 213 11.33 0.04 -11.63
C LYS A 213 12.19 1.31 -11.48
N SER A 214 12.20 2.15 -12.51
CA SER A 214 12.99 3.39 -12.56
C SER A 214 12.59 4.42 -11.49
N HIS A 215 11.40 4.30 -10.88
CA HIS A 215 10.97 5.21 -9.81
C HIS A 215 11.92 5.24 -8.61
N SER A 216 12.58 4.12 -8.30
CA SER A 216 13.58 4.05 -7.22
C SER A 216 14.79 4.96 -7.49
N ILE A 217 15.27 4.98 -8.74
CA ILE A 217 16.37 5.82 -9.21
C ILE A 217 15.93 7.29 -9.24
N TYR A 218 14.77 7.56 -9.85
CA TYR A 218 14.20 8.91 -9.90
C TYR A 218 14.00 9.49 -8.52
N GLY A 219 13.58 8.67 -7.56
CA GLY A 219 13.40 9.05 -6.17
C GLY A 219 14.69 9.56 -5.54
N ASP A 220 15.78 8.80 -5.66
CA ASP A 220 17.11 9.19 -5.15
C ASP A 220 17.63 10.47 -5.81
N GLU A 221 17.51 10.58 -7.13
CA GLU A 221 17.92 11.79 -7.87
C GLU A 221 17.17 13.04 -7.40
N ILE A 222 15.84 12.95 -7.31
CA ILE A 222 14.98 14.05 -6.86
C ILE A 222 15.30 14.44 -5.40
N ALA A 223 15.50 13.44 -4.53
CA ALA A 223 15.84 13.68 -3.13
C ALA A 223 17.17 14.44 -3.02
N ARG A 224 18.20 13.99 -3.74
CA ARG A 224 19.52 14.65 -3.77
C ARG A 224 19.44 16.07 -4.33
N SER A 225 18.76 16.26 -5.46
CA SER A 225 18.61 17.59 -6.07
C SER A 225 17.81 18.55 -5.20
N SER A 226 16.99 18.02 -4.29
CA SER A 226 16.23 18.80 -3.31
C SER A 226 16.97 19.03 -1.98
N GLY A 227 18.26 18.69 -1.91
CA GLY A 227 19.12 18.98 -0.75
C GLY A 227 19.08 17.93 0.36
N ILE A 228 18.42 16.78 0.15
CA ILE A 228 18.50 15.67 1.11
C ILE A 228 19.90 15.06 1.00
N SER A 229 20.66 15.18 2.08
CA SER A 229 22.05 14.70 2.19
C SER A 229 22.22 13.53 3.16
N ASP A 230 21.19 13.19 3.93
CA ASP A 230 21.23 12.04 4.83
C ASP A 230 21.25 10.74 4.02
N VAL A 231 22.41 10.08 4.01
CA VAL A 231 22.65 8.84 3.26
C VAL A 231 21.71 7.71 3.66
N ARG A 232 21.18 7.73 4.89
CA ARG A 232 20.22 6.73 5.38
C ARG A 232 18.87 6.90 4.69
N VAL A 233 18.41 8.14 4.57
CA VAL A 233 17.16 8.49 3.87
C VAL A 233 17.27 8.14 2.39
N LEU A 234 18.37 8.56 1.75
CA LEU A 234 18.66 8.27 0.35
C LEU A 234 18.73 6.76 0.08
N SER A 235 19.36 6.00 0.98
CA SER A 235 19.41 4.54 0.86
C SER A 235 18.03 3.89 0.96
N VAL A 236 17.12 4.39 1.80
CA VAL A 236 15.75 3.86 1.85
C VAL A 236 15.04 4.12 0.53
N ILE A 237 15.11 5.34 0.01
CA ILE A 237 14.45 5.72 -1.25
C ILE A 237 14.99 4.90 -2.42
N ARG A 238 16.31 4.75 -2.55
CA ARG A 238 16.90 4.02 -3.68
C ARG A 238 16.66 2.50 -3.57
N ASN A 239 16.78 1.94 -2.37
CA ASN A 239 16.95 0.48 -2.22
C ASN A 239 15.70 -0.22 -1.67
N HIS A 240 14.54 0.44 -1.57
CA HIS A 240 13.34 -0.17 -0.96
C HIS A 240 12.78 -1.37 -1.75
N HIS A 241 13.21 -1.57 -3.00
CA HIS A 241 12.89 -2.74 -3.81
C HIS A 241 14.04 -3.75 -3.94
N GLU A 242 15.14 -3.52 -3.24
CA GLU A 242 16.23 -4.49 -3.14
C GLU A 242 15.79 -5.73 -2.36
N ARG A 243 16.36 -6.88 -2.74
CA ARG A 243 16.04 -8.18 -2.13
C ARG A 243 17.31 -8.94 -1.85
N TRP A 244 17.34 -9.67 -0.73
CA TRP A 244 18.44 -10.58 -0.42
C TRP A 244 18.63 -11.59 -1.56
N GLY A 245 19.90 -11.88 -1.87
CA GLY A 245 20.29 -12.70 -3.03
C GLY A 245 20.40 -11.93 -4.35
N GLY A 246 20.24 -10.59 -4.36
CA GLY A 246 20.45 -9.76 -5.55
C GLY A 246 19.35 -9.87 -6.61
N HIS A 247 18.16 -10.36 -6.22
CA HIS A 247 16.99 -10.46 -7.10
C HIS A 247 16.09 -9.21 -7.06
N GLY A 248 16.55 -8.14 -6.42
CA GLY A 248 15.88 -6.85 -6.34
C GLY A 248 16.39 -5.87 -7.39
N TYR A 249 15.95 -4.62 -7.26
CA TYR A 249 16.33 -3.50 -8.11
C TYR A 249 16.41 -2.22 -7.26
N PRO A 250 17.11 -1.17 -7.70
CA PRO A 250 17.75 -0.99 -9.02
C PRO A 250 19.16 -1.60 -9.16
N ASP A 251 19.87 -1.84 -8.07
CA ASP A 251 21.30 -2.16 -8.06
C ASP A 251 21.58 -3.67 -7.93
N GLY A 252 20.57 -4.48 -7.58
CA GLY A 252 20.71 -5.94 -7.45
C GLY A 252 21.65 -6.31 -6.31
N LEU A 253 21.53 -5.61 -5.17
CA LEU A 253 22.46 -5.69 -4.06
C LEU A 253 22.50 -7.10 -3.46
N GLN A 254 23.72 -7.62 -3.31
CA GLN A 254 23.98 -8.90 -2.65
C GLN A 254 24.61 -8.65 -1.28
N LYS A 255 24.13 -9.39 -0.28
CA LYS A 255 24.71 -9.48 1.06
C LYS A 255 25.35 -10.83 1.24
#